data_AF-A0A955XJK3-F1
#
_entry.id   AF-A0A955XJK3-F1
#
_cell.length_a   1.000
_cell.length_b   1.000
_cell.length_c   1.000
_cell.angle_alpha   90.00
_cell.angle_beta   90.00
_cell.angle_gamma   90.00
#
_symmetry.space_group_name_H-M   'P 1'
#
loop_
_entity.id
_entity.type
_entity.pdbx_description
1 polymer ?
#
loop_
_entity_poly.entity_id
_entity_poly.type
_entity_poly.pdbx_seq_one_letter_code
_entity_poly.pdbx_strand_id
1 'polypeptide(L)'
;MPSPLSADAPGAAGPLAVASRVFGALLVLVHVGLGAWAAVGFAEMAFDDLPWQRLSNPLFGPAMLALQWSLLAIAAATFVVGYLRPWPALPWAMLVIYGAMATTCVYQTFFILTDADRFRALAIECAEYTLILLFLFFAPYARVRFAR
;
A
#
# COMPACT_ATOMS: atom_id res chain seq x y z
N MET A 1 26.57 44.18 -0.42
CA MET A 1 26.87 42.77 -0.77
C MET A 1 25.60 42.15 -1.32
N PRO A 2 25.58 41.72 -2.60
CA PRO A 2 24.43 41.03 -3.17
C PRO A 2 24.23 39.66 -2.51
N SER A 3 22.97 39.31 -2.23
CA SER A 3 22.55 38.02 -1.64
C SER A 3 22.85 36.86 -2.61
N PRO A 4 23.43 35.74 -2.17
CA PRO A 4 23.70 34.58 -3.02
C PRO A 4 22.45 33.70 -3.31
N LEU A 5 21.24 34.21 -3.11
CA LEU A 5 19.98 33.45 -3.28
C LEU A 5 19.19 33.82 -4.55
N SER A 6 19.84 34.34 -5.59
CA SER A 6 19.20 34.64 -6.88
C SER A 6 19.70 33.79 -8.06
N ALA A 7 20.02 32.53 -7.82
CA ALA A 7 20.06 31.44 -8.80
C ALA A 7 19.40 30.23 -8.11
N ASP A 8 18.15 29.86 -8.40
CA ASP A 8 17.73 29.31 -9.68
C ASP A 8 16.29 29.68 -10.02
N ALA A 9 16.11 30.14 -11.26
CA ALA A 9 14.82 30.37 -11.87
C ALA A 9 14.01 29.07 -12.02
N PRO A 10 12.67 29.15 -11.98
CA PRO A 10 11.76 28.00 -11.98
C PRO A 10 11.59 27.41 -13.39
N GLY A 11 11.86 26.12 -13.56
CA GLY A 11 11.55 25.46 -14.84
C GLY A 11 12.01 24.00 -14.91
N ALA A 12 11.05 23.09 -15.10
CA ALA A 12 11.18 21.64 -15.23
C ALA A 12 11.69 20.91 -13.97
N ALA A 13 10.76 20.33 -13.21
CA ALA A 13 11.07 19.24 -12.30
C ALA A 13 11.89 18.19 -13.08
N GLY A 14 13.13 17.95 -12.68
CA GLY A 14 14.00 16.97 -13.36
C GLY A 14 13.31 15.60 -13.49
N PRO A 15 13.75 14.74 -14.41
CA PRO A 15 13.08 13.47 -14.72
C PRO A 15 12.78 12.61 -13.47
N LEU A 16 13.66 12.64 -12.47
CA LEU A 16 13.47 11.95 -11.18
C LEU A 16 12.27 12.49 -10.37
N ALA A 17 12.05 13.80 -10.38
CA ALA A 17 10.95 14.43 -9.66
C ALA A 17 9.59 14.15 -10.34
N VAL A 18 9.56 14.12 -11.68
CA VAL A 18 8.39 13.68 -12.44
C VAL A 18 8.10 12.20 -12.17
N ALA A 19 9.13 11.34 -12.27
CA ALA A 19 8.99 9.91 -11.99
C ALA A 19 8.45 9.64 -10.57
N SER A 20 8.95 10.36 -9.56
CA SER A 20 8.49 10.20 -8.18
C SER A 20 7.03 10.62 -7.98
N ARG A 21 6.57 11.67 -8.69
CA ARG A 21 5.17 12.10 -8.68
C ARG A 21 4.26 11.08 -9.35
N VAL A 22 4.66 10.58 -10.53
CA VAL A 22 3.94 9.53 -11.26
C VAL A 22 3.84 8.28 -10.40
N PHE A 23 4.94 7.84 -9.78
CA PHE A 23 4.94 6.70 -8.88
C PHE A 23 3.98 6.90 -7.70
N GLY A 24 4.02 8.08 -7.05
CA GLY A 24 3.05 8.40 -6.00
C GLY A 24 1.58 8.33 -6.48
N ALA A 25 1.28 8.84 -7.68
CA ALA A 25 -0.06 8.77 -8.25
C ALA A 25 -0.49 7.33 -8.59
N LEU A 26 0.44 6.53 -9.14
CA LEU A 26 0.20 5.10 -9.38
C LEU A 26 -0.09 4.37 -8.07
N LEU A 27 0.63 4.66 -6.99
CA LEU A 27 0.35 4.07 -5.68
C LEU A 27 -1.04 4.43 -5.17
N VAL A 28 -1.53 5.66 -5.40
CA VAL A 28 -2.91 6.02 -5.05
C VAL A 28 -3.90 5.15 -5.81
N LEU A 29 -3.72 4.98 -7.13
CA LEU A 29 -4.58 4.14 -7.95
C LEU A 29 -4.58 2.68 -7.47
N VAL A 30 -3.40 2.14 -7.17
CA VAL A 30 -3.26 0.79 -6.58
C VAL A 30 -4.04 0.69 -5.28
N HIS A 31 -3.88 1.63 -4.35
CA HIS A 31 -4.58 1.57 -3.06
C HIS A 31 -6.09 1.77 -3.18
N VAL A 32 -6.57 2.57 -4.13
CA VAL A 32 -8.00 2.64 -4.45
C VAL A 32 -8.51 1.29 -4.94
N GLY A 33 -7.76 0.63 -5.83
CA GLY A 33 -8.05 -0.73 -6.30
C GLY A 33 -8.07 -1.75 -5.16
N LEU A 34 -7.09 -1.72 -4.25
CA LEU A 34 -7.04 -2.57 -3.06
C LEU A 34 -8.22 -2.30 -2.11
N GLY A 35 -8.64 -1.03 -1.97
CA GLY A 35 -9.82 -0.67 -1.18
C GLY A 35 -11.11 -1.24 -1.79
N ALA A 36 -11.26 -1.17 -3.11
CA ALA A 36 -12.38 -1.81 -3.81
C ALA A 36 -12.33 -3.34 -3.65
N TRP A 37 -11.15 -3.95 -3.75
CA TRP A 37 -10.96 -5.38 -3.52
C TRP A 37 -11.37 -5.77 -2.09
N ALA A 38 -10.92 -5.02 -1.08
CA ALA A 38 -11.32 -5.26 0.30
C ALA A 38 -12.83 -5.16 0.52
N ALA A 39 -13.50 -4.22 -0.16
CA ALA A 39 -14.95 -4.10 -0.11
C ALA A 39 -15.65 -5.33 -0.71
N VAL A 40 -15.14 -5.89 -1.81
CA VAL A 40 -15.63 -7.16 -2.35
C VAL A 40 -15.41 -8.30 -1.35
N GLY A 41 -14.24 -8.37 -0.73
CA GLY A 41 -13.94 -9.35 0.31
C GLY A 41 -14.90 -9.30 1.50
N PHE A 42 -15.24 -8.09 1.97
CA PHE A 42 -16.26 -7.93 3.00
C PHE A 42 -17.66 -8.29 2.52
N ALA A 43 -18.01 -8.00 1.27
CA ALA A 43 -19.28 -8.43 0.69
C ALA A 43 -19.41 -9.96 0.68
N GLU A 44 -18.35 -10.69 0.31
CA GLU A 44 -18.32 -12.16 0.37
C GLU A 44 -18.46 -12.73 1.79
N MET A 45 -18.16 -11.95 2.81
CA MET A 45 -18.37 -12.34 4.21
C MET A 45 -19.79 -12.01 4.71
N ALA A 46 -20.48 -11.06 4.07
CA ALA A 46 -21.78 -10.57 4.49
C ALA A 46 -22.95 -11.21 3.71
N PHE A 47 -22.70 -11.69 2.49
CA PHE A 47 -23.71 -12.22 1.59
C PHE A 47 -23.30 -13.59 1.03
N ASP A 48 -24.24 -14.54 1.05
CA ASP A 48 -24.00 -15.91 0.58
C ASP A 48 -24.18 -16.07 -0.94
N ASP A 49 -24.94 -15.17 -1.59
CA ASP A 49 -25.31 -15.26 -3.01
C ASP A 49 -24.89 -14.00 -3.78
N LEU A 50 -23.64 -14.00 -4.25
CA LEU A 50 -23.04 -12.91 -5.02
C LEU A 50 -22.88 -13.31 -6.49
N PRO A 51 -23.06 -12.38 -7.44
CA PRO A 51 -23.06 -12.69 -8.87
C PRO A 51 -21.66 -12.94 -9.47
N TRP A 52 -20.61 -13.00 -8.64
CA TRP A 52 -19.22 -13.20 -9.08
C TRP A 52 -18.61 -14.45 -8.43
N GLN A 53 -17.50 -14.93 -9.01
CA GLN A 53 -16.73 -16.03 -8.45
C GLN A 53 -16.03 -15.60 -7.15
N ARG A 54 -16.02 -16.51 -6.17
CA ARG A 54 -15.38 -16.26 -4.87
C ARG A 54 -13.91 -15.90 -5.03
N LEU A 55 -13.55 -14.68 -4.62
CA LEU A 55 -12.18 -14.17 -4.60
C LEU A 55 -11.45 -14.56 -3.31
N SER A 56 -12.18 -14.69 -2.20
CA SER A 56 -11.62 -15.13 -0.93
C SER A 56 -11.10 -16.57 -1.04
N ASN A 57 -9.89 -16.81 -0.50
CA ASN A 57 -9.32 -18.15 -0.48
C ASN A 57 -10.21 -19.09 0.37
N PRO A 58 -10.67 -20.23 -0.16
CA PRO A 58 -11.57 -21.14 0.55
C PRO A 58 -10.93 -21.81 1.77
N LEU A 59 -9.59 -21.81 1.87
CA LEU A 59 -8.87 -22.34 3.03
C LEU A 59 -8.89 -21.39 4.24
N PHE A 60 -9.26 -20.13 4.06
CA PHE A 60 -9.25 -19.14 5.13
C PHE A 60 -10.55 -19.19 5.92
N GLY A 61 -10.44 -19.45 7.22
CA GLY A 61 -11.56 -19.34 8.15
C GLY A 61 -12.06 -17.89 8.29
N PRO A 62 -13.27 -17.67 8.84
CA PRO A 62 -13.89 -16.34 8.92
C PRO A 62 -13.02 -15.28 9.61
N ALA A 63 -12.33 -15.66 10.69
CA ALA A 63 -11.44 -14.75 11.42
C ALA A 63 -10.22 -14.32 10.57
N MET A 64 -9.66 -15.22 9.77
CA MET A 64 -8.53 -14.92 8.88
C MET A 64 -8.97 -13.99 7.75
N LEU A 65 -10.14 -14.24 7.17
CA LEU A 65 -10.73 -13.36 6.14
C LEU A 65 -11.01 -11.96 6.72
N ALA A 66 -11.63 -11.88 7.89
CA ALA A 66 -11.89 -10.60 8.55
C ALA A 66 -10.60 -9.81 8.77
N LEU A 67 -9.54 -10.47 9.28
CA LEU A 67 -8.24 -9.85 9.51
C LEU A 67 -7.62 -9.34 8.20
N GLN A 68 -7.55 -10.20 7.18
CA GLN A 68 -6.95 -9.86 5.89
C GLN A 68 -7.65 -8.69 5.22
N TRP A 69 -8.99 -8.75 5.10
CA TRP A 69 -9.75 -7.68 4.46
C TRP A 69 -9.70 -6.38 5.27
N SER A 70 -9.66 -6.45 6.59
CA SER A 70 -9.47 -5.27 7.45
C SER A 70 -8.10 -4.63 7.25
N LEU A 71 -7.03 -5.42 7.24
CA LEU A 71 -5.68 -4.90 7.02
C LEU A 71 -5.56 -4.25 5.64
N LEU A 72 -6.15 -4.86 4.62
CA LEU A 72 -6.15 -4.32 3.26
C LEU A 72 -6.93 -3.00 3.17
N ALA A 73 -8.12 -2.94 3.78
CA ALA A 73 -8.94 -1.73 3.84
C ALA A 73 -8.25 -0.60 4.63
N ILE A 74 -7.61 -0.93 5.75
CA ILE A 74 -6.85 0.03 6.57
C ILE A 74 -5.65 0.56 5.79
N ALA A 75 -4.90 -0.30 5.10
CA ALA A 75 -3.79 0.11 4.24
C ALA A 75 -4.26 1.06 3.13
N ALA A 76 -5.30 0.66 2.39
CA ALA A 76 -5.90 1.46 1.33
C ALA A 76 -6.35 2.83 1.81
N ALA A 77 -7.15 2.87 2.89
CA ALA A 77 -7.66 4.11 3.45
C ALA A 77 -6.54 5.00 3.99
N THR A 78 -5.59 4.43 4.74
CA THR A 78 -4.46 5.17 5.32
C THR A 78 -3.62 5.81 4.24
N PHE A 79 -3.28 5.07 3.19
CA PHE A 79 -2.51 5.59 2.07
C PHE A 79 -3.26 6.68 1.31
N VAL A 80 -4.51 6.44 0.91
CA VAL A 80 -5.30 7.41 0.13
C VAL A 80 -5.54 8.69 0.94
N VAL A 81 -5.97 8.58 2.20
CA VAL A 81 -6.20 9.75 3.06
C VAL A 81 -4.89 10.49 3.32
N GLY A 82 -3.80 9.77 3.63
CA GLY A 82 -2.49 10.37 3.84
C GLY A 82 -1.87 10.97 2.59
N TYR A 83 -2.25 10.50 1.40
CA TYR A 83 -1.82 11.10 0.14
C TYR A 83 -2.63 12.37 -0.19
N LEU A 84 -3.94 12.36 0.08
CA LEU A 84 -4.81 13.51 -0.16
C LEU A 84 -4.56 14.64 0.84
N ARG A 85 -4.31 14.31 2.11
CA ARG A 85 -4.00 15.27 3.18
C ARG A 85 -2.52 15.15 3.55
N PRO A 86 -1.71 16.23 3.57
CA PRO A 86 -0.32 16.16 4.04
C PRO A 86 -0.27 15.58 5.46
N TRP A 87 -0.01 14.26 5.56
CA TRP A 87 -0.01 13.56 6.83
C TRP A 87 1.42 13.12 7.14
N PRO A 88 2.13 13.82 8.06
CA PRO A 88 3.54 13.55 8.27
C PRO A 88 3.86 12.18 8.89
N ALA A 89 2.87 11.53 9.49
CA ALA A 89 3.03 10.20 10.06
C ALA A 89 2.73 9.08 9.05
N LEU A 90 2.36 9.39 7.80
CA LEU A 90 2.01 8.38 6.81
C LEU A 90 3.09 7.29 6.62
N PRO A 91 4.40 7.61 6.47
CA PRO A 91 5.41 6.57 6.30
C PRO A 91 5.46 5.58 7.48
N TRP A 92 5.30 6.09 8.70
CA TRP A 92 5.28 5.29 9.92
C TRP A 92 4.01 4.45 10.05
N ALA A 93 2.85 5.03 9.72
CA ALA A 93 1.59 4.30 9.71
C ALA A 93 1.63 3.13 8.72
N MET A 94 2.12 3.38 7.49
CA MET A 94 2.26 2.34 6.48
C MET A 94 3.29 1.27 6.87
N LEU A 95 4.38 1.63 7.56
CA LEU A 95 5.34 0.66 8.09
C LEU A 95 4.66 -0.35 9.04
N VAL A 96 3.85 0.15 9.98
CA VAL A 96 3.13 -0.70 10.93
C VAL A 96 2.11 -1.58 10.20
N ILE A 97 1.32 -0.98 9.30
CA ILE A 97 0.27 -1.71 8.56
C ILE A 97 0.88 -2.79 7.67
N TYR A 98 1.91 -2.48 6.88
CA TYR A 98 2.60 -3.47 6.06
C TYR A 98 3.33 -4.52 6.87
N GLY A 99 3.86 -4.18 8.05
CA GLY A 99 4.41 -5.18 8.98
C GLY A 99 3.34 -6.18 9.43
N ALA A 100 2.14 -5.71 9.76
CA ALA A 100 1.01 -6.57 10.13
C ALA A 100 0.52 -7.43 8.95
N MET A 101 0.43 -6.85 7.75
CA MET A 101 0.09 -7.57 6.51
C MET A 101 1.12 -8.65 6.22
N ALA A 102 2.41 -8.32 6.20
CA ALA A 102 3.49 -9.28 5.96
C ALA A 102 3.47 -10.41 6.99
N THR A 103 3.24 -10.12 8.27
CA THR A 103 3.11 -11.15 9.32
C THR A 103 1.94 -12.09 9.05
N THR A 104 0.80 -11.53 8.62
CA THR A 104 -0.39 -12.30 8.27
C THR A 104 -0.11 -13.19 7.05
N CYS A 105 0.52 -12.65 6.01
CA CYS A 105 0.89 -13.40 4.80
C CYS A 105 1.90 -14.52 5.12
N VAL A 106 2.89 -14.27 5.99
CA VAL A 106 3.81 -15.30 6.48
C VAL A 106 3.03 -16.41 7.17
N TYR A 107 2.13 -16.06 8.10
CA TYR A 107 1.34 -17.07 8.81
C TYR A 107 0.50 -17.92 7.84
N GLN A 108 -0.22 -17.28 6.92
CA GLN A 108 -1.01 -17.97 5.90
C GLN A 108 -0.14 -18.89 5.03
N THR A 109 1.01 -18.41 4.57
CA THR A 109 1.93 -19.16 3.69
C THR A 109 2.47 -20.41 4.36
N PHE A 110 2.85 -20.32 5.64
CA PHE A 110 3.47 -21.45 6.34
C PHE A 110 2.46 -22.42 6.94
N PHE A 111 1.28 -21.96 7.35
CA PHE A 111 0.35 -22.75 8.15
C PHE A 111 -1.01 -23.05 7.51
N ILE A 112 -1.39 -22.34 6.43
CA ILE A 112 -2.72 -22.52 5.82
C ILE A 112 -2.63 -22.90 4.35
N LEU A 113 -1.91 -22.12 3.54
CA LEU A 113 -1.83 -22.31 2.10
C LEU A 113 -1.06 -23.57 1.76
N THR A 114 -1.51 -24.31 0.73
CA THR A 114 -0.90 -25.57 0.29
C THR A 114 -0.23 -25.48 -1.08
N ASP A 115 -0.49 -24.43 -1.85
CA ASP A 115 0.03 -24.25 -3.21
C ASP A 115 1.56 -24.10 -3.25
N ALA A 116 2.20 -24.66 -4.28
CA ALA A 116 3.66 -24.61 -4.42
C ALA A 116 4.17 -23.16 -4.59
N ASP A 117 3.39 -22.30 -5.23
CA ASP A 117 3.75 -20.90 -5.50
C ASP A 117 3.58 -19.96 -4.30
N ARG A 118 3.08 -20.46 -3.16
CA ARG A 118 2.81 -19.64 -1.95
C ARG A 118 4.03 -18.82 -1.49
N PHE A 119 5.23 -19.39 -1.57
CA PHE A 119 6.46 -18.69 -1.18
C PHE A 119 6.88 -17.62 -2.20
N ARG A 120 6.60 -17.83 -3.49
CA ARG A 120 6.84 -16.84 -4.53
C ARG A 120 5.91 -15.64 -4.36
N ALA A 121 4.63 -15.89 -4.08
CA ALA A 121 3.66 -14.83 -3.78
C ALA A 121 4.10 -14.01 -2.55
N LEU A 122 4.45 -14.67 -1.45
CA LEU A 122 4.97 -14.01 -0.25
C LEU A 122 6.22 -13.15 -0.54
N ALA A 123 7.15 -13.65 -1.35
CA ALA A 123 8.36 -12.91 -1.71
C ALA A 123 8.04 -11.64 -2.52
N ILE A 124 7.08 -11.72 -3.44
CA ILE A 124 6.63 -10.57 -4.24
C ILE A 124 5.96 -9.54 -3.33
N GLU A 125 5.03 -9.94 -2.46
CA GLU A 125 4.35 -9.04 -1.53
C GLU A 125 5.34 -8.31 -0.62
N CYS A 126 6.29 -9.04 -0.03
CA CYS A 126 7.34 -8.44 0.81
C CYS A 126 8.22 -7.45 0.03
N ALA A 127 8.56 -7.76 -1.23
CA ALA A 127 9.31 -6.85 -2.08
C ALA A 127 8.51 -5.57 -2.39
N GLU A 128 7.22 -5.69 -2.72
CA GLU A 128 6.34 -4.55 -2.99
C GLU A 128 6.21 -3.65 -1.76
N TYR A 129 5.93 -4.22 -0.58
CA TYR A 129 5.85 -3.44 0.66
C TYR A 129 7.17 -2.72 0.96
N THR A 130 8.29 -3.40 0.78
CA THR A 130 9.62 -2.82 0.99
C THR A 130 9.87 -1.65 0.04
N LEU A 131 9.59 -1.82 -1.26
CA LEU A 131 9.78 -0.77 -2.26
C LEU A 131 8.91 0.46 -1.97
N ILE A 132 7.66 0.25 -1.57
CA ILE A 132 6.75 1.35 -1.22
C ILE A 132 7.25 2.09 0.02
N LEU A 133 7.73 1.37 1.05
CA LEU A 133 8.30 1.99 2.25
C LEU A 133 9.57 2.78 1.92
N LEU A 134 10.48 2.22 1.12
CA LEU A 134 11.68 2.93 0.67
C LEU A 134 11.31 4.23 -0.06
N PHE A 135 10.29 4.19 -0.93
CA PHE A 135 9.78 5.39 -1.57
C PHE A 135 9.25 6.41 -0.55
N LEU A 136 8.41 5.99 0.40
CA LEU A 136 7.80 6.88 1.39
C LEU A 136 8.85 7.56 2.29
N PHE A 137 9.90 6.85 2.69
CA PHE A 137 10.95 7.38 3.57
C PHE A 137 12.03 8.18 2.83
N PHE A 138 12.43 7.76 1.63
CA PHE A 138 13.64 8.27 0.99
C PHE A 138 13.41 9.11 -0.26
N ALA A 139 12.28 8.96 -0.96
CA ALA A 139 12.07 9.71 -2.20
C ALA A 139 11.93 11.23 -1.92
N PRO A 140 12.63 12.10 -2.66
CA PRO A 140 12.57 13.55 -2.45
C PRO A 140 11.14 14.10 -2.50
N TYR A 141 10.31 13.58 -3.41
CA TYR A 141 8.91 13.96 -3.51
C TYR A 141 8.11 13.57 -2.26
N ALA A 142 8.24 12.33 -1.78
CA ALA A 142 7.55 11.87 -0.59
C ALA A 142 7.98 12.65 0.65
N ARG A 143 9.28 12.94 0.75
CA ARG A 143 9.81 13.81 1.82
C ARG A 143 9.21 15.21 1.74
N VAL A 144 9.16 15.87 0.60
CA VAL A 144 8.54 17.22 0.52
C VAL A 144 7.04 17.17 0.82
N ARG A 145 6.34 16.12 0.38
CA ARG A 145 4.89 15.99 0.51
C ARG A 145 4.44 15.61 1.93
N PHE A 146 5.25 14.82 2.63
CA PHE A 146 4.95 14.22 3.94
C PHE A 146 5.95 14.61 5.04
N ALA A 147 6.95 15.46 4.77
CA ALA A 147 7.74 16.07 5.84
C ALA A 147 6.94 17.17 6.54
N ARG A 148 7.31 17.41 7.79
CA ARG A 148 6.98 18.64 8.51
C ARG A 148 7.84 19.79 7.99
#